data_AF-A0ABD2NQI1-F1
#
_entry.id   AF-A0ABD2NQI1-F1
#
_cell.length_a   1.000
_cell.length_b   1.000
_cell.length_c   1.000
_cell.angle_alpha   90.00
_cell.angle_beta   90.00
_cell.angle_gamma   90.00
#
_symmetry.space_group_name_H-M   'P 1'
#
loop_
_entity.id
_entity.type
_entity.pdbx_description
1 polymer ?
#
loop_
_entity_poly.entity_id
_entity_poly.type
_entity_poly.pdbx_seq_one_letter_code
_entity_poly.pdbx_strand_id
1 'polypeptide(L)'
;MYIPQNFMKIEGNILKRLIKRISLILAFTIITLFCIIFCIFPFDLFQIYCYKLFCTDFMSNIPYHVETFGIENNLVMFGKFSKYNQSWCNDKLPLAYSYVQNKYWNVGFLKYYQLKQIPNFLLAAPILGIFFSIVGASNQKLAKTFLQIFNFNTVHVKANLIFENPLLLYM
;
A
#
# COMPACT_ATOMS: atom_id res chain seq x y z
N MET A 1 -13.80 37.72 44.77
CA MET A 1 -13.40 36.37 44.29
C MET A 1 -12.52 36.57 43.06
N TYR A 2 -11.20 36.73 43.26
CA TYR A 2 -10.26 37.01 42.18
C TYR A 2 -9.81 35.68 41.57
N ILE A 3 -10.16 35.41 40.31
CA ILE A 3 -9.59 34.30 39.56
C ILE A 3 -8.17 34.73 39.15
N PRO A 4 -7.11 33.98 39.53
CA PRO A 4 -5.75 34.37 39.21
C PRO A 4 -5.51 34.31 37.71
N GLN A 5 -5.06 35.41 37.10
CA GLN A 5 -4.77 35.54 35.66
C GLN A 5 -3.85 34.44 35.11
N ASN A 6 -3.02 33.84 35.98
CA ASN A 6 -2.15 32.72 35.64
C ASN A 6 -2.92 31.43 35.27
N PHE A 7 -4.09 31.18 35.88
CA PHE A 7 -4.88 29.98 35.63
C PHE A 7 -5.48 29.98 34.20
N MET A 8 -6.02 31.14 33.80
CA MET A 8 -6.60 31.35 32.46
C MET A 8 -5.55 31.23 31.34
N LYS A 9 -4.30 31.61 31.62
CA LYS A 9 -3.17 31.52 30.68
C LYS A 9 -2.66 30.08 30.51
N ILE A 10 -2.74 29.26 31.57
CA ILE A 10 -2.37 27.84 31.56
C ILE A 10 -3.40 27.03 30.75
N GLU A 11 -4.70 27.23 30.97
CA GLU A 11 -5.76 26.59 30.19
C GLU A 11 -5.68 26.94 28.70
N GLY A 12 -5.44 28.21 28.37
CA GLY A 12 -5.26 28.66 26.98
C GLY A 12 -4.06 28.01 26.28
N ASN A 13 -2.97 27.76 27.00
CA ASN A 13 -1.79 27.08 26.45
C ASN A 13 -2.00 25.56 26.27
N ILE A 14 -2.75 24.92 27.17
CA ILE A 14 -3.12 23.50 27.05
C ILE A 14 -4.09 23.29 25.89
N LEU A 15 -5.10 24.16 25.77
CA LEU A 15 -6.08 24.12 24.69
C LEU A 15 -5.41 24.29 23.31
N LYS A 16 -4.49 25.25 23.18
CA LYS A 16 -3.70 25.43 21.93
C LYS A 16 -2.86 24.20 21.60
N ARG A 17 -2.26 23.53 22.59
CA ARG A 17 -1.50 22.29 22.40
C ARG A 17 -2.39 21.13 21.96
N LEU A 18 -3.60 21.01 22.52
CA LEU A 18 -4.59 19.99 22.14
C LEU A 18 -5.09 20.19 20.71
N ILE A 19 -5.47 21.42 20.36
CA ILE A 19 -5.92 21.77 19.00
C ILE A 19 -4.83 21.45 17.97
N LYS A 20 -3.56 21.79 18.27
CA LYS A 20 -2.42 21.48 17.39
C LYS A 20 -2.22 19.96 17.20
N ARG A 21 -2.38 19.16 18.27
CA ARG A 21 -2.29 17.69 18.18
C ARG A 21 -3.43 17.09 17.36
N ILE A 22 -4.66 17.56 17.55
CA ILE A 22 -5.83 17.10 16.79
C ILE A 22 -5.67 17.44 15.31
N SER A 23 -5.26 18.68 14.99
CA SER A 23 -5.00 19.13 13.62
C SER A 23 -3.91 18.29 12.93
N LEU A 24 -2.84 17.94 13.66
CA LEU A 24 -1.79 17.05 13.14
C LEU A 24 -2.31 15.65 12.84
N ILE A 25 -3.09 15.04 13.74
CA ILE A 25 -3.67 13.70 13.51
C ILE A 25 -4.60 13.72 12.30
N LEU A 26 -5.47 14.73 12.20
CA LEU A 26 -6.35 14.92 11.06
C LEU A 26 -5.55 15.04 9.75
N ALA A 27 -4.50 15.86 9.73
CA ALA A 27 -3.64 16.00 8.56
C ALA A 27 -3.00 14.65 8.15
N PHE A 28 -2.45 13.89 9.11
CA PHE A 28 -1.91 12.57 8.82
C PHE A 28 -2.96 11.60 8.28
N THR A 29 -4.16 11.56 8.88
CA THR A 29 -5.24 10.68 8.38
C THR A 29 -5.66 11.05 6.96
N ILE A 30 -5.78 12.34 6.65
CA ILE A 30 -6.11 12.82 5.31
C ILE A 30 -5.02 12.41 4.31
N ILE A 31 -3.75 12.64 4.65
CA ILE A 31 -2.61 12.23 3.81
C ILE A 31 -2.64 10.73 3.55
N THR A 32 -2.85 9.90 4.58
CA THR A 32 -2.92 8.44 4.39
C THR A 32 -4.07 8.01 3.49
N LEU A 33 -5.23 8.64 3.57
CA LEU A 33 -6.36 8.37 2.68
C LEU A 33 -6.04 8.76 1.25
N PHE A 34 -5.40 9.91 1.02
CA PHE A 34 -4.93 10.32 -0.30
C PHE A 34 -3.92 9.34 -0.88
N CYS A 35 -2.96 8.85 -0.08
CA CYS A 35 -2.02 7.83 -0.52
C CYS A 35 -2.73 6.52 -0.91
N ILE A 36 -3.70 6.07 -0.12
CA ILE A 36 -4.48 4.85 -0.42
C ILE A 36 -5.21 5.03 -1.76
N ILE A 37 -5.90 6.16 -1.96
CA ILE A 37 -6.61 6.45 -3.20
C ILE A 37 -5.63 6.47 -4.38
N PHE A 38 -4.49 7.14 -4.23
CA PHE A 38 -3.47 7.21 -5.27
C PHE A 38 -2.92 5.82 -5.65
N CYS A 39 -2.76 4.91 -4.67
CA CYS A 39 -2.35 3.53 -4.93
C CYS A 39 -3.44 2.69 -5.60
N ILE A 40 -4.71 2.87 -5.24
CA ILE A 40 -5.83 2.09 -5.78
C ILE A 40 -6.23 2.57 -7.18
N PHE A 41 -6.13 3.87 -7.44
CA PHE A 41 -6.51 4.48 -8.72
C PHE A 41 -5.98 3.77 -9.98
N PRO A 42 -4.67 3.48 -10.13
CA PRO A 42 -4.17 2.78 -11.31
C PRO A 42 -4.72 1.36 -11.44
N PHE A 43 -5.00 0.69 -10.32
CA PHE A 43 -5.62 -0.63 -10.32
C PHE A 43 -7.05 -0.55 -10.85
N ASP A 44 -7.86 0.42 -10.40
CA ASP A 44 -9.23 0.60 -10.87
C ASP A 44 -9.28 0.94 -12.37
N LEU A 45 -8.40 1.83 -12.84
CA LEU A 45 -8.27 2.14 -14.26
C LEU A 45 -7.95 0.89 -15.08
N PHE A 46 -7.02 0.06 -14.59
CA PHE A 46 -6.66 -1.19 -15.25
C PHE A 46 -7.83 -2.18 -15.27
N GLN A 47 -8.56 -2.35 -14.15
CA GLN A 47 -9.74 -3.24 -14.13
C GLN A 47 -10.83 -2.78 -15.11
N ILE A 48 -11.11 -1.47 -15.16
CA ILE A 48 -12.09 -0.91 -16.11
C ILE A 48 -11.64 -1.14 -17.54
N TYR A 49 -10.35 -0.94 -17.84
CA TYR A 49 -9.79 -1.21 -19.16
C TYR A 49 -9.95 -2.68 -19.55
N CYS A 50 -9.60 -3.62 -18.65
CA CYS A 50 -9.78 -5.06 -18.89
C CYS A 50 -11.25 -5.43 -19.10
N TYR A 51 -12.16 -4.87 -18.31
CA TYR A 51 -13.59 -5.11 -18.46
C TYR A 51 -14.08 -4.69 -19.84
N LYS A 52 -13.75 -3.47 -20.29
CA LYS A 52 -14.11 -3.01 -21.63
C LYS A 52 -13.49 -3.89 -22.71
N LEU A 53 -12.24 -4.31 -22.54
CA LEU A 53 -11.51 -5.09 -23.54
C LEU A 53 -12.05 -6.53 -23.71
N PHE A 54 -12.47 -7.18 -22.62
CA PHE A 54 -12.82 -8.61 -22.63
C PHE A 54 -14.30 -8.93 -22.39
N CYS A 55 -15.04 -8.04 -21.73
CA CYS A 55 -16.46 -8.22 -21.41
C CYS A 55 -17.40 -7.50 -22.40
N THR A 56 -16.86 -6.91 -23.47
CA THR A 56 -17.66 -6.32 -24.54
C THR A 56 -17.30 -6.92 -25.90
N ASP A 57 -18.28 -7.01 -26.78
CA ASP A 57 -18.08 -7.42 -28.17
C ASP A 57 -17.80 -6.18 -29.03
N PHE A 58 -16.70 -6.23 -29.79
CA PHE A 58 -16.35 -5.19 -30.74
C PHE A 58 -15.54 -5.77 -31.90
N MET A 59 -15.59 -5.10 -33.05
CA MET A 59 -14.83 -5.53 -34.22
C MET A 59 -13.33 -5.23 -34.01
N SER A 60 -12.57 -6.28 -33.72
CA SER A 60 -11.12 -6.21 -33.54
C SER A 60 -10.38 -6.68 -34.80
N ASN A 61 -9.47 -5.88 -35.33
CA ASN A 61 -8.54 -6.30 -36.38
C ASN A 61 -7.32 -6.98 -35.74
N ILE A 62 -7.46 -8.26 -35.39
CA ILE A 62 -6.39 -9.07 -34.81
C ILE A 62 -5.53 -9.63 -35.95
N PRO A 63 -4.19 -9.51 -35.90
CA PRO A 63 -3.31 -10.16 -36.86
C PRO A 63 -3.54 -11.67 -36.89
N TYR A 64 -3.57 -12.26 -38.08
CA TYR A 64 -3.84 -13.70 -38.28
C TYR A 64 -3.00 -14.60 -37.36
N HIS A 65 -1.71 -14.31 -37.21
CA HIS A 65 -0.78 -15.10 -36.39
C HIS A 65 -1.14 -15.11 -34.89
N VAL A 66 -1.73 -14.03 -34.36
CA VAL A 66 -2.17 -13.97 -32.96
C VAL A 66 -3.47 -14.74 -32.79
N GLU A 67 -4.37 -14.65 -33.77
CA GLU A 67 -5.64 -15.36 -33.75
C GLU A 67 -5.42 -16.89 -33.81
N THR A 68 -4.58 -17.38 -34.72
CA THR A 68 -4.27 -18.81 -34.81
C THR A 68 -3.64 -19.34 -33.53
N PHE A 69 -2.63 -18.63 -33.00
CA PHE A 69 -1.98 -19.01 -31.74
C PHE A 69 -2.99 -19.05 -30.58
N GLY A 70 -3.90 -18.08 -30.52
CA GLY A 70 -4.95 -18.02 -29.51
C GLY A 70 -5.92 -19.18 -29.60
N ILE A 71 -6.32 -19.57 -30.81
CA ILE A 71 -7.22 -20.71 -31.06
C ILE A 71 -6.53 -22.03 -30.68
N GLU A 72 -5.29 -22.24 -31.13
CA GLU A 72 -4.53 -23.47 -30.86
C GLU A 72 -4.29 -23.70 -29.37
N ASN A 73 -4.06 -22.64 -28.60
CA ASN A 73 -3.80 -22.71 -27.15
C ASN A 73 -5.07 -22.52 -26.29
N ASN A 74 -6.27 -22.51 -26.88
CA ASN A 74 -7.54 -22.27 -26.18
C ASN A 74 -7.54 -21.00 -25.32
N LEU A 75 -6.93 -19.93 -25.82
CA LEU A 75 -6.85 -18.63 -25.16
C LEU A 75 -8.10 -17.79 -25.42
N VAL A 76 -8.39 -16.93 -24.44
CA VAL A 76 -9.48 -15.96 -24.53
C VAL A 76 -9.03 -14.75 -25.35
N MET A 77 -9.78 -14.41 -26.39
CA MET A 77 -9.51 -13.23 -27.21
C MET A 77 -10.37 -12.03 -26.79
N PHE A 78 -9.83 -10.83 -27.01
CA PHE A 78 -10.55 -9.58 -26.78
C PHE A 78 -11.62 -9.33 -27.85
N GLY A 79 -12.65 -8.54 -27.54
CA GLY A 79 -13.73 -8.19 -28.47
C GLY A 79 -14.67 -9.32 -28.89
N LYS A 80 -14.54 -10.51 -28.31
CA LYS A 80 -15.35 -11.71 -28.59
C LYS A 80 -15.99 -12.28 -27.31
N PHE A 81 -16.54 -11.42 -26.45
CA PHE A 81 -17.24 -11.82 -25.22
C PHE A 81 -18.34 -12.85 -25.47
N SER A 82 -19.19 -12.66 -26.49
CA SER A 82 -20.27 -13.62 -26.82
C SER A 82 -19.77 -15.04 -27.12
N LYS A 83 -18.52 -15.18 -27.57
CA LYS A 83 -17.89 -16.49 -27.84
C LYS A 83 -17.28 -17.12 -26.59
N TYR A 84 -16.60 -16.34 -25.76
CA TYR A 84 -15.81 -16.87 -24.64
C TYR A 84 -16.54 -16.84 -23.29
N ASN A 85 -17.55 -15.98 -23.14
CA ASN A 85 -18.40 -15.81 -21.96
C ASN A 85 -17.65 -15.99 -20.63
N GLN A 86 -16.64 -15.13 -20.42
CA GLN A 86 -15.73 -15.24 -19.30
C GLN A 86 -16.52 -15.03 -17.99
N SER A 87 -16.42 -15.99 -17.07
CA SER A 87 -17.22 -16.02 -15.84
C SER A 87 -17.11 -14.75 -15.00
N TRP A 88 -15.92 -14.16 -14.94
CA TRP A 88 -15.64 -12.97 -14.14
C TRP A 88 -16.36 -11.70 -14.63
N CYS A 89 -16.85 -11.67 -15.87
CA CYS A 89 -17.65 -10.55 -16.36
C CYS A 89 -19.05 -10.48 -15.72
N ASN A 90 -19.57 -11.63 -15.25
CA ASN A 90 -20.90 -11.73 -14.63
C ASN A 90 -20.86 -11.67 -13.10
N ASP A 91 -19.66 -11.62 -12.51
CA ASP A 91 -19.49 -11.52 -11.07
C ASP A 91 -19.88 -10.12 -10.58
N LYS A 92 -20.36 -10.02 -9.33
CA LYS A 92 -20.73 -8.73 -8.70
C LYS A 92 -19.60 -7.69 -8.74
N LEU A 93 -18.36 -8.18 -8.71
CA LEU A 93 -17.14 -7.40 -8.85
C LEU A 93 -16.29 -8.06 -9.96
N PRO A 94 -16.26 -7.50 -11.17
CA PRO A 94 -15.56 -8.11 -12.29
C PRO A 94 -14.05 -7.91 -12.17
N LEU A 95 -13.38 -8.84 -11.47
CA LEU A 95 -11.95 -8.81 -11.22
C LEU A 95 -11.19 -9.67 -12.23
N ALA A 96 -10.67 -9.02 -13.27
CA ALA A 96 -9.91 -9.70 -14.33
C ALA A 96 -8.66 -10.42 -13.79
N TYR A 97 -7.97 -9.79 -12.83
CA TYR A 97 -6.71 -10.31 -12.30
C TYR A 97 -6.90 -11.63 -11.53
N SER A 98 -7.93 -11.71 -10.68
CA SER A 98 -8.27 -12.94 -9.94
C SER A 98 -8.60 -14.11 -10.87
N TYR A 99 -9.30 -13.83 -11.97
CA TYR A 99 -9.59 -14.84 -12.99
C TYR A 99 -8.32 -15.36 -13.67
N VAL A 100 -7.43 -14.45 -14.10
CA VAL A 100 -6.16 -14.82 -14.75
C VAL A 100 -5.28 -15.66 -13.83
N GLN A 101 -5.16 -15.21 -12.57
CA GLN A 101 -4.41 -15.89 -11.52
C GLN A 101 -4.86 -17.35 -11.34
N ASN A 102 -6.16 -17.57 -11.22
CA ASN A 102 -6.68 -18.92 -11.02
C ASN A 102 -6.61 -19.77 -12.31
N LYS A 103 -7.05 -19.22 -13.45
CA LYS A 103 -7.18 -19.96 -14.71
C LYS A 103 -5.84 -20.30 -15.35
N TYR A 104 -4.93 -19.33 -15.44
CA TYR A 104 -3.70 -19.49 -16.21
C TYR A 104 -2.48 -19.74 -15.34
N TRP A 105 -2.40 -19.11 -14.17
CA TRP A 105 -1.22 -19.25 -13.30
C TRP A 105 -1.40 -20.34 -12.25
N ASN A 106 -2.62 -20.89 -12.11
CA ASN A 106 -2.97 -21.86 -11.09
C ASN A 106 -2.51 -21.42 -9.69
N VAL A 107 -2.55 -20.11 -9.40
CA VAL A 107 -2.22 -19.59 -8.08
C VAL A 107 -3.45 -19.64 -7.18
N GLY A 108 -3.22 -20.00 -5.93
CA GLY A 108 -4.24 -20.17 -4.90
C GLY A 108 -3.57 -20.42 -3.56
N PHE A 109 -4.36 -20.58 -2.49
CA PHE A 109 -3.79 -20.84 -1.17
C PHE A 109 -2.91 -22.10 -1.22
N LEU A 110 -1.62 -21.91 -0.94
CA LEU A 110 -0.55 -22.92 -0.97
C LEU A 110 -0.26 -23.62 -2.31
N LYS A 111 -0.94 -23.30 -3.41
CA LYS A 111 -0.68 -23.94 -4.73
C LYS A 111 0.74 -23.72 -5.26
N TYR A 112 1.41 -22.68 -4.79
CA TYR A 112 2.79 -22.34 -5.15
C TYR A 112 3.83 -23.22 -4.43
N TYR A 113 3.53 -23.77 -3.26
CA TYR A 113 4.49 -24.56 -2.47
C TYR A 113 4.54 -26.01 -2.97
N GLN A 114 5.05 -26.18 -4.17
CA GLN A 114 5.30 -27.49 -4.77
C GLN A 114 6.75 -27.90 -4.53
N LEU A 115 7.02 -29.20 -4.39
CA LEU A 115 8.39 -29.71 -4.25
C LEU A 115 9.31 -29.29 -5.41
N LYS A 116 8.74 -29.11 -6.61
CA LYS A 116 9.46 -28.61 -7.79
C LYS A 116 10.00 -27.17 -7.62
N GLN A 117 9.47 -26.40 -6.67
CA GLN A 117 9.85 -25.01 -6.41
C GLN A 117 10.95 -24.88 -5.33
N ILE A 118 11.38 -25.98 -4.70
CA ILE A 118 12.46 -25.99 -3.70
C ILE A 118 13.73 -25.25 -4.19
N PRO A 119 14.22 -25.45 -5.44
CA PRO A 119 15.39 -24.72 -5.93
C PRO A 119 15.22 -23.19 -5.90
N ASN A 120 14.03 -22.68 -6.18
CA ASN A 120 13.74 -21.25 -6.15
C ASN A 120 13.76 -20.69 -4.72
N PHE A 121 13.27 -21.45 -3.75
CA PHE A 121 13.35 -21.06 -2.34
C PHE A 121 14.79 -21.06 -1.82
N LEU A 122 15.61 -22.03 -2.24
CA LEU A 122 17.03 -22.08 -1.89
C LEU A 122 17.79 -20.88 -2.48
N LEU A 123 17.44 -20.47 -3.71
CA LEU A 123 18.02 -19.28 -4.33
C LEU A 123 17.68 -18.00 -3.55
N ALA A 124 16.48 -17.91 -2.98
CA ALA A 124 16.05 -16.76 -2.19
C ALA A 124 16.62 -16.76 -0.74
N ALA A 125 17.09 -17.90 -0.24
CA ALA A 125 17.51 -18.07 1.15
C ALA A 125 18.58 -17.08 1.65
N PRO A 126 19.63 -16.72 0.87
CA PRO A 126 20.65 -15.78 1.33
C PRO A 126 20.11 -14.37 1.60
N ILE A 127 19.20 -13.89 0.75
CA ILE A 127 18.58 -12.58 0.88
C ILE A 127 17.66 -12.56 2.11
N LEU A 128 16.90 -13.63 2.31
CA LEU A 128 16.09 -13.79 3.51
C LEU A 128 16.95 -13.79 4.78
N GLY A 129 18.10 -14.50 4.76
CA GLY A 129 19.04 -14.52 5.88
C GLY A 129 19.60 -13.14 6.23
N ILE A 130 19.98 -12.34 5.22
CA ILE A 130 20.42 -10.95 5.42
C ILE A 130 19.28 -10.10 5.99
N PHE A 131 18.08 -10.21 5.42
CA PHE A 131 16.90 -9.48 5.89
C PHE A 131 16.61 -9.76 7.37
N PHE A 132 16.56 -11.04 7.77
CA PHE A 132 16.33 -11.42 9.16
C PHE A 132 17.47 -10.96 10.09
N SER A 133 18.71 -10.98 9.63
CA SER A 133 19.87 -10.51 10.42
C SER A 133 19.80 -9.00 10.66
N ILE A 134 19.43 -8.22 9.64
CA ILE A 134 19.25 -6.76 9.74
C ILE A 134 18.06 -6.45 10.65
N VAL A 135 16.92 -7.12 10.48
CA VAL A 135 15.74 -6.91 11.33
C VAL A 135 16.04 -7.31 12.79
N GLY A 136 16.74 -8.42 13.02
CA GLY A 136 17.17 -8.83 14.36
C GLY A 136 18.08 -7.81 15.05
N ALA A 137 19.08 -7.30 14.33
CA ALA A 137 19.96 -6.22 14.83
C ALA A 137 19.20 -4.90 15.02
N SER A 138 18.25 -4.62 14.13
CA SER A 138 17.44 -3.40 14.16
C SER A 138 16.39 -3.45 15.27
N ASN A 139 15.81 -4.59 15.62
CA ASN A 139 14.86 -4.70 16.74
C ASN A 139 15.50 -4.30 18.07
N GLN A 140 16.80 -4.58 18.27
CA GLN A 140 17.53 -4.10 19.45
C GLN A 140 17.73 -2.58 19.44
N LYS A 141 17.87 -1.97 18.27
CA LYS A 141 18.10 -0.53 18.09
C LYS A 141 16.80 0.26 18.05
N LEU A 142 15.79 -0.24 17.34
CA LEU A 142 14.42 0.23 17.23
C LEU A 142 13.71 0.16 18.57
N ALA A 143 13.85 -0.91 19.36
CA ALA A 143 13.30 -0.94 20.72
C ALA A 143 13.90 0.18 21.59
N LYS A 144 15.21 0.41 21.51
CA LYS A 144 15.87 1.52 22.22
C LYS A 144 15.46 2.90 21.69
N THR A 145 15.33 3.08 20.38
CA THR A 145 14.90 4.34 19.74
C THR A 145 13.42 4.62 20.00
N PHE A 146 12.56 3.60 19.94
CA PHE A 146 11.13 3.71 20.26
C PHE A 146 10.95 4.05 21.75
N LEU A 147 11.65 3.37 22.67
CA LEU A 147 11.67 3.72 24.09
C LEU A 147 12.20 5.15 24.33
N GLN A 148 13.18 5.63 23.55
CA GLN A 148 13.64 7.03 23.60
C GLN A 148 12.60 8.03 23.06
N ILE A 149 11.80 7.68 22.04
CA ILE A 149 10.71 8.51 21.53
C ILE A 149 9.61 8.69 22.58
N PHE A 150 9.32 7.65 23.37
CA PHE A 150 8.37 7.73 24.50
C PHE A 150 8.98 8.31 25.79
N ASN A 151 10.28 8.62 25.81
CA ASN A 151 10.90 9.35 26.90
C ASN A 151 10.64 10.86 26.72
N PHE A 152 9.47 11.31 27.20
CA PHE A 152 8.98 12.69 27.07
C PHE A 152 9.97 13.77 27.56
N ASN A 153 10.92 13.43 28.43
CA ASN A 153 11.97 14.34 28.89
C ASN A 153 12.88 14.80 27.74
N THR A 154 13.18 13.93 26.77
CA THR A 154 14.11 14.24 25.67
C THR A 154 13.46 15.11 24.58
N VAL A 155 12.16 14.92 24.34
CA VAL A 155 11.38 15.75 23.39
C VAL A 155 11.20 17.17 23.92
N HIS A 156 11.04 17.34 25.24
CA HIS A 156 10.95 18.66 25.87
C HIS A 156 12.25 19.46 25.75
N VAL A 157 13.41 18.83 25.94
CA VAL A 157 14.72 19.49 25.83
C VAL A 157 14.99 19.92 24.38
N LYS A 158 14.72 19.06 23.40
CA LYS A 158 14.96 19.38 21.98
C LYS A 158 14.01 20.47 21.46
N ALA A 159 12.77 20.51 21.95
CA ALA A 159 11.82 21.58 21.63
C ALA A 159 12.21 22.93 22.27
N ASN A 160 12.72 22.93 23.51
CA ASN A 160 13.17 24.15 24.19
C ASN A 160 14.43 24.75 23.54
N LEU A 161 15.41 23.93 23.11
CA LEU A 161 16.61 24.40 22.42
C LEU A 161 16.31 25.06 21.06
N ILE A 162 15.32 24.55 20.33
CA ILE A 162 14.87 25.13 19.06
C ILE A 162 14.09 26.44 19.29
N PHE A 163 13.41 26.58 20.43
CA PHE A 163 12.65 27.78 20.79
C PHE A 163 13.53 28.91 21.34
N GLU A 164 14.66 28.60 21.98
CA GLU A 164 15.58 29.60 22.52
C GLU A 164 16.61 30.12 21.50
N ASN A 165 16.90 29.38 20.41
CA ASN A 165 17.91 29.81 19.44
C ASN A 165 17.53 29.50 17.97
N PRO A 166 16.76 30.39 17.31
CA PRO A 166 16.31 30.20 15.93
C PRO A 166 17.41 30.31 14.85
N LEU A 167 18.65 30.68 15.22
CA LEU A 167 19.78 30.82 14.29
C LEU A 167 20.40 29.48 13.82
N LEU A 168 20.05 28.35 14.46
CA LEU A 168 20.49 27.01 14.05
C LEU A 168 19.79 26.46 12.80
N LEU A 169 18.83 27.20 12.23
CA LEU A 169 18.10 26.81 11.01
C LEU A 169 18.75 27.32 9.71
N TYR A 170 19.81 28.12 9.81
CA TYR A 170 20.47 28.78 8.67
C TYR A 170 21.96 28.44 8.52
N MET A 171 22.44 27.38 9.18
CA MET A 171 23.72 26.71 8.91
C MET A 171 23.45 25.25 8.55
#